data_AF-A0A973I7N9-F1
#
_entry.id   AF-A0A973I7N9-F1
#
_cell.length_a   1.000
_cell.length_b   1.000
_cell.length_c   1.000
_cell.angle_alpha   90.00
_cell.angle_beta   90.00
_cell.angle_gamma   90.00
#
_symmetry.space_group_name_H-M   'P 1'
#
loop_
_entity.id
_entity.type
_entity.pdbx_description
1 polymer ?
#
loop_
_entity_poly.entity_id
_entity_poly.type
_entity_poly.pdbx_seq_one_letter_code
_entity_poly.pdbx_strand_id
1 'polypeptide(L)'
;MSYFELFPYVALAWGIWGLVVSFKGESSHPFKYNLLSKLWPIVGWMYMVACVPVFRDGQYIDQTMTLFFSIIAMLLSLEIWTILLGTLMAVALAKKTHDPQFTSLFLSWHQPLRNVLKPMLLLVSVAHIINTLYFLIK
;
A
#
# COMPACT_ATOMS: atom_id res chain seq x y z
N MET A 1 -8.98 2.70 25.26
CA MET A 1 -7.84 2.69 24.33
C MET A 1 -8.13 3.70 23.25
N SER A 2 -7.34 4.76 23.14
CA SER A 2 -7.52 5.76 22.07
C SER A 2 -7.26 5.09 20.71
N TYR A 3 -7.88 5.58 19.62
CA TYR A 3 -7.59 5.04 18.28
C TYR A 3 -6.10 5.16 17.94
N PHE A 4 -5.43 6.18 18.48
CA PHE A 4 -3.98 6.40 18.37
C PHE A 4 -3.15 5.27 18.96
N GLU A 5 -3.57 4.67 20.08
CA GLU A 5 -2.90 3.50 20.68
C GLU A 5 -3.12 2.22 19.86
N LEU A 6 -4.24 2.11 19.15
CA LEU A 6 -4.56 0.95 18.33
C LEU A 6 -3.86 0.99 16.96
N PHE A 7 -3.67 2.19 16.43
CA PHE A 7 -3.18 2.39 15.07
C PHE A 7 -1.80 1.79 14.78
N PRO A 8 -0.82 1.75 15.71
CA PRO A 8 0.41 0.99 15.54
C PRO A 8 0.14 -0.45 15.07
N TYR A 9 -0.79 -1.17 15.68
CA TYR A 9 -1.10 -2.54 15.27
C TYR A 9 -1.70 -2.61 13.86
N VAL A 10 -2.49 -1.60 13.47
CA VAL A 10 -3.03 -1.47 12.10
C VAL A 10 -1.91 -1.24 11.09
N ALA A 11 -0.97 -0.34 11.39
CA ALA A 11 0.20 -0.06 10.56
C ALA A 11 1.13 -1.29 10.45
N LEU A 12 1.31 -2.06 11.53
CA LEU A 12 2.06 -3.32 11.52
C LEU A 12 1.39 -4.36 10.64
N ALA A 13 0.08 -4.56 10.81
CA ALA A 13 -0.69 -5.51 10.00
C ALA A 13 -0.63 -5.15 8.52
N TRP A 14 -0.72 -3.86 8.19
CA TRP A 14 -0.56 -3.34 6.83
C TRP A 14 0.84 -3.62 6.26
N GLY A 15 1.91 -3.32 7.02
CA GLY A 15 3.28 -3.61 6.60
C GLY A 15 3.53 -5.11 6.37
N ILE A 16 2.99 -5.98 7.23
CA ILE A 16 3.08 -7.44 7.05
C ILE A 16 2.33 -7.87 5.79
N TRP A 17 1.11 -7.36 5.59
CA TRP A 17 0.31 -7.65 4.39
C TRP A 17 1.05 -7.22 3.11
N GLY A 18 1.67 -6.04 3.11
CA GLY A 18 2.47 -5.52 2.00
C GLY A 18 3.68 -6.39 1.67
N LEU A 19 4.38 -6.94 2.67
CA LEU A 19 5.43 -7.93 2.46
C LEU A 19 4.87 -9.21 1.81
N VAL A 20 3.77 -9.75 2.36
CA VAL A 20 3.16 -10.98 1.85
C VAL A 20 2.77 -10.83 0.39
N VAL A 21 2.13 -9.71 0.02
CA VAL A 21 1.76 -9.45 -1.38
C VAL A 21 2.98 -9.22 -2.27
N SER A 22 4.02 -8.54 -1.78
CA SER A 22 5.24 -8.31 -2.55
C SER A 22 5.98 -9.62 -2.91
N PHE A 23 6.01 -10.59 -1.99
CA PHE A 23 6.66 -11.88 -2.21
C PHE A 23 5.77 -12.92 -2.89
N LYS A 24 4.49 -12.99 -2.50
CA LYS A 24 3.59 -14.08 -2.90
C LYS A 24 2.49 -13.64 -3.86
N GLY A 25 2.38 -12.36 -4.23
CA GLY A 25 1.29 -11.86 -5.09
C GLY A 25 1.37 -12.30 -6.56
N GLU A 26 2.55 -12.72 -7.00
CA GLU A 26 2.75 -13.23 -8.35
C GLU A 26 2.89 -14.75 -8.31
N SER A 27 2.11 -15.43 -9.15
CA SER A 27 2.32 -16.85 -9.45
C SER A 27 3.67 -17.04 -10.15
N SER A 28 4.14 -18.29 -10.25
CA SER A 28 5.45 -18.71 -10.79
C SER A 28 5.84 -18.18 -12.17
N HIS A 29 4.95 -17.46 -12.87
CA HIS A 29 5.23 -16.77 -14.12
C HIS A 29 5.06 -15.26 -13.95
N PRO A 30 5.97 -14.44 -14.51
CA PRO A 30 5.78 -13.00 -14.55
C PRO A 30 4.44 -12.69 -15.24
N PHE A 31 3.72 -11.67 -14.75
CA PHE A 31 2.42 -11.22 -15.25
C PHE A 31 1.19 -12.09 -14.90
N LYS A 32 1.36 -13.15 -14.09
CA LYS A 32 0.21 -13.87 -13.50
C LYS A 32 0.01 -13.47 -12.05
N TYR A 33 -0.91 -12.53 -11.84
CA TYR A 33 -1.33 -12.11 -10.51
C TYR A 33 -2.30 -13.10 -9.89
N ASN A 34 -2.01 -13.57 -8.68
CA ASN A 34 -2.91 -14.43 -7.94
C ASN A 34 -3.97 -13.61 -7.19
N LEU A 35 -4.79 -14.30 -6.41
CA LEU A 35 -5.86 -13.66 -5.63
C LEU A 35 -5.33 -12.58 -4.66
N LEU A 36 -4.14 -12.75 -4.07
CA LEU A 36 -3.57 -11.78 -3.13
C LEU A 36 -3.30 -10.43 -3.80
N SER A 37 -2.68 -10.42 -4.98
CA SER A 37 -2.45 -9.19 -5.74
C SER A 37 -3.75 -8.54 -6.22
N LYS A 38 -4.81 -9.33 -6.46
CA LYS A 38 -6.13 -8.79 -6.81
C LYS A 38 -6.85 -8.18 -5.61
N LEU A 39 -6.65 -8.73 -4.42
CA LEU A 39 -7.20 -8.21 -3.18
C LEU A 39 -6.41 -6.99 -2.66
N TRP A 40 -5.13 -6.86 -3.03
CA TRP A 40 -4.26 -5.78 -2.57
C TRP A 40 -4.87 -4.37 -2.69
N PRO A 41 -5.43 -3.94 -3.84
CA PRO A 41 -6.07 -2.63 -3.93
C PRO A 41 -7.25 -2.47 -2.97
N ILE A 42 -8.07 -3.51 -2.80
CA ILE A 42 -9.24 -3.48 -1.90
C ILE A 42 -8.78 -3.30 -0.45
N VAL A 43 -7.77 -4.07 -0.02
CA VAL A 43 -7.21 -3.95 1.34
C VAL A 43 -6.51 -2.59 1.52
N GLY A 44 -5.86 -2.07 0.48
CA GLY A 44 -5.26 -0.73 0.50
C GLY A 44 -6.29 0.39 0.68
N TRP A 45 -7.45 0.29 0.02
CA TRP A 45 -8.55 1.23 0.26
C TRP A 45 -9.09 1.13 1.69
N MET A 46 -9.22 -0.07 2.26
CA MET A 46 -9.62 -0.23 3.66
C MET A 46 -8.59 0.38 4.62
N TYR A 47 -7.30 0.20 4.35
CA TYR A 47 -6.22 0.81 5.13
C TYR A 47 -6.28 2.34 5.07
N MET A 48 -6.50 2.92 3.89
CA MET A 48 -6.70 4.37 3.74
C MET A 48 -7.85 4.90 4.59
N VAL A 49 -8.97 4.20 4.65
CA VAL A 49 -10.11 4.55 5.52
C VAL A 49 -9.70 4.47 6.99
N ALA A 50 -8.93 3.46 7.38
CA ALA A 50 -8.39 3.34 8.74
C ALA A 50 -7.41 4.48 9.10
N CYS A 51 -6.79 5.14 8.12
CA CYS A 51 -5.93 6.30 8.39
C CYS A 51 -6.72 7.61 8.59
N VAL A 52 -7.99 7.68 8.19
CA VAL A 52 -8.80 8.92 8.30
C VAL A 52 -8.88 9.46 9.73
N PRO A 53 -9.19 8.66 10.77
CA PRO A 53 -9.27 9.17 12.14
C PRO A 53 -7.93 9.70 12.64
N VAL A 54 -6.81 9.07 12.24
CA VAL A 54 -5.45 9.52 12.57
C VAL A 54 -5.16 10.89 11.98
N PHE A 55 -5.54 11.12 10.72
CA PHE A 55 -5.33 12.43 10.08
C PHE A 55 -6.28 13.50 10.60
N ARG A 56 -7.55 13.14 10.88
CA ARG A 56 -8.54 14.07 11.42
C ARG A 56 -8.12 14.59 12.79
N ASP A 57 -7.71 13.68 13.67
CA ASP A 57 -7.37 14.01 15.05
C ASP A 57 -5.87 14.33 15.20
N GLY A 58 -5.14 14.39 14.06
CA GLY A 58 -3.69 14.49 13.99
C GLY A 58 -3.09 15.78 14.59
N GLN A 59 -3.92 16.80 14.85
CA GLN A 59 -3.52 18.02 15.53
C GLN A 59 -3.32 17.83 17.05
N TYR A 60 -3.86 16.76 17.63
CA TYR A 60 -3.83 16.47 19.06
C TYR A 60 -3.00 15.23 19.40
N ILE A 61 -2.07 14.86 18.52
CA ILE A 61 -1.17 13.72 18.76
C ILE A 61 -0.25 14.06 19.94
N ASP A 62 -0.12 13.13 20.87
CA ASP A 62 0.84 13.24 21.97
C ASP A 62 2.27 13.42 21.42
N GLN A 63 3.08 14.26 22.06
CA GLN A 63 4.44 14.58 21.63
C GLN A 63 5.32 13.33 21.48
N THR A 64 5.03 12.30 22.27
CA THR A 64 5.71 10.99 22.22
C THR A 64 5.45 10.23 20.91
N MET A 65 4.28 10.44 20.28
CA MET A 65 3.83 9.75 19.06
C MET A 65 4.01 10.57 17.78
N THR A 66 4.33 11.86 17.86
CA THR A 66 4.43 12.77 16.70
C THR A 66 5.37 12.25 15.61
N LEU A 67 6.54 11.71 15.98
CA LEU A 67 7.50 11.19 15.01
C LEU A 67 6.96 9.97 14.27
N PHE A 68 6.32 9.04 14.99
CA PHE A 68 5.73 7.83 14.43
C PHE A 68 4.68 8.17 13.37
N PHE A 69 3.74 9.07 13.71
CA PHE A 69 2.67 9.48 12.79
C PHE A 69 3.19 10.30 11.61
N SER A 70 4.23 11.11 11.80
CA SER A 70 4.87 11.85 10.69
C SER A 70 5.47 10.90 9.66
N ILE A 71 6.16 9.84 10.11
CA ILE A 71 6.73 8.82 9.22
C ILE A 71 5.61 8.07 8.51
N ILE A 72 4.52 7.69 9.20
CA ILE A 72 3.38 7.04 8.55
C ILE A 72 2.74 7.93 7.49
N ALA A 73 2.52 9.22 7.79
CA ALA A 73 1.95 10.16 6.82
C ALA A 73 2.78 10.25 5.54
N MET A 74 4.11 10.28 5.67
CA MET A 74 5.05 10.28 4.55
C MET A 74 4.96 9.00 3.73
N LEU A 75 5.00 7.83 4.38
CA LEU A 75 4.90 6.53 3.71
C LEU A 75 3.56 6.37 2.99
N LEU A 76 2.47 6.76 3.62
CA LEU A 76 1.12 6.68 3.08
C LEU A 76 0.96 7.53 1.81
N SER A 77 1.60 8.71 1.74
CA SER A 77 1.62 9.52 0.51
C SER A 77 2.17 8.74 -0.69
N LEU A 78 3.27 7.99 -0.51
CA LEU A 78 3.85 7.15 -1.57
C LEU A 78 2.93 5.97 -1.93
N GLU A 79 2.23 5.41 -0.95
CA GLU A 79 1.31 4.29 -1.15
C GLU A 79 0.05 4.69 -1.92
N ILE A 80 -0.49 5.90 -1.68
CA ILE A 80 -1.64 6.42 -2.41
C ILE A 80 -1.37 6.38 -3.92
N TRP A 81 -0.22 6.92 -4.33
CA TRP A 81 0.18 6.91 -5.75
C TRP A 81 0.33 5.48 -6.28
N THR A 82 0.89 4.59 -5.48
CA THR A 82 1.07 3.17 -5.84
C THR A 82 -0.28 2.46 -6.04
N ILE A 83 -1.23 2.64 -5.13
CA ILE A 83 -2.58 2.06 -5.20
C ILE A 83 -3.35 2.64 -6.40
N LEU A 84 -3.26 3.95 -6.62
CA LEU A 84 -3.94 4.64 -7.71
C LEU A 84 -3.42 4.17 -9.07
N LEU A 85 -2.10 4.16 -9.27
CA LEU A 85 -1.47 3.70 -10.51
C LEU A 85 -1.73 2.20 -10.75
N GLY A 86 -1.69 1.38 -9.70
CA GLY A 86 -2.04 -0.04 -9.76
C GLY A 86 -3.50 -0.27 -10.17
N THR A 87 -4.43 0.52 -9.62
CA THR A 87 -5.86 0.43 -9.95
C THR A 87 -6.13 0.82 -11.40
N LEU A 88 -5.54 1.93 -11.88
CA LEU A 88 -5.66 2.35 -13.28
C LEU A 88 -5.11 1.30 -14.24
N MET A 89 -3.99 0.68 -13.90
CA MET A 89 -3.39 -0.40 -14.68
C MET A 89 -4.30 -1.63 -14.75
N ALA A 90 -4.88 -2.05 -13.61
CA ALA A 90 -5.81 -3.17 -13.55
C ALA A 90 -7.03 -2.93 -14.43
N VAL A 91 -7.59 -1.71 -14.42
CA VAL A 91 -8.72 -1.34 -15.28
C VAL A 91 -8.33 -1.38 -16.75
N ALA A 92 -7.15 -0.86 -17.12
CA ALA A 92 -6.67 -0.88 -18.50
C ALA A 92 -6.49 -2.32 -19.02
N LEU A 93 -5.94 -3.22 -18.21
CA LEU A 93 -5.80 -4.64 -18.53
C LEU A 93 -7.16 -5.34 -18.66
N ALA A 94 -8.11 -5.03 -17.77
CA ALA A 94 -9.46 -5.57 -17.86
C ALA A 94 -10.15 -5.14 -19.17
N LYS A 95 -10.04 -3.85 -19.53
CA LYS A 95 -10.58 -3.33 -20.80
C LYS A 95 -9.97 -4.01 -22.02
N LYS A 96 -8.65 -4.19 -22.06
CA LYS A 96 -7.97 -4.94 -23.14
C LYS A 96 -8.46 -6.38 -23.28
N THR A 97 -8.84 -7.00 -22.16
CA THR A 97 -9.34 -8.38 -22.15
C THR A 97 -10.73 -8.49 -22.80
N HIS A 98 -11.56 -7.46 -22.66
CA HIS A 98 -12.89 -7.39 -23.27
C HIS A 98 -12.87 -6.84 -24.70
N ASP A 99 -12.00 -5.86 -24.98
CA ASP A 99 -11.77 -5.28 -26.30
C ASP A 99 -10.28 -5.41 -26.68
N PRO A 100 -9.91 -6.39 -27.52
CA PRO A 100 -8.53 -6.64 -27.92
C PRO A 100 -7.86 -5.47 -28.66
N GLN A 101 -8.65 -4.56 -29.25
CA GLN A 101 -8.15 -3.38 -29.97
C GLN A 101 -7.93 -2.19 -29.04
N PHE A 102 -8.27 -2.31 -27.75
CA PHE A 102 -8.10 -1.24 -26.78
C PHE A 102 -6.61 -0.86 -26.64
N THR A 103 -6.29 0.36 -27.06
CA THR A 103 -4.97 0.96 -26.94
C THR A 103 -4.98 2.00 -25.83
N SER A 104 -4.17 1.79 -24.80
CA SER A 104 -3.99 2.72 -23.69
C SER A 104 -2.50 2.92 -23.46
N LEU A 105 -2.10 4.19 -23.28
CA LEU A 105 -0.74 4.54 -22.85
C LEU A 105 -0.36 3.82 -21.56
N PHE A 106 -1.29 3.55 -20.64
CA PHE A 106 -0.96 2.81 -19.42
C PHE A 106 -0.48 1.38 -19.70
N LEU A 107 -1.00 0.72 -20.75
CA LEU A 107 -0.63 -0.66 -21.05
C LEU A 107 0.84 -0.80 -21.47
N SER A 108 1.38 0.17 -22.22
CA SER A 108 2.81 0.16 -22.60
C SER A 108 3.71 0.44 -21.41
N TRP A 109 3.22 1.20 -20.42
CA TRP A 109 3.94 1.49 -19.17
C TRP A 109 3.75 0.41 -18.09
N HIS A 110 3.01 -0.68 -18.34
CA HIS A 110 2.78 -1.74 -17.36
C HIS A 110 4.08 -2.28 -16.74
N GLN A 111 5.02 -2.66 -17.60
CA GLN A 111 6.27 -3.28 -17.18
C GLN A 111 7.22 -2.34 -16.42
N PRO A 112 7.51 -1.13 -16.91
CA PRO A 112 8.34 -0.18 -16.15
C PRO A 112 7.67 0.23 -14.83
N LEU A 113 6.36 0.49 -14.85
CA LEU A 113 5.60 0.84 -13.65
C LEU A 113 5.69 -0.28 -12.61
N ARG A 114 5.48 -1.54 -13.00
CA ARG A 114 5.63 -2.70 -12.10
C ARG A 114 7.02 -2.77 -11.48
N ASN A 115 8.06 -2.59 -12.28
CA ASN A 115 9.45 -2.68 -11.83
C ASN A 115 9.81 -1.59 -10.81
N VAL A 116 9.05 -0.49 -10.76
CA VAL A 116 9.17 0.57 -9.75
C VAL A 116 8.24 0.30 -8.56
N LEU A 117 6.97 0.00 -8.81
CA LEU A 117 5.97 -0.14 -7.75
C LEU A 117 6.24 -1.34 -6.84
N LYS A 118 6.70 -2.48 -7.39
CA LYS A 118 6.98 -3.69 -6.58
C LYS A 118 8.09 -3.46 -5.55
N PRO A 119 9.29 -2.94 -5.90
CA PRO A 119 10.31 -2.65 -4.90
C PRO A 119 9.92 -1.49 -3.97
N MET A 120 9.21 -0.47 -4.47
CA MET A 120 8.68 0.60 -3.60
C MET A 120 7.75 0.03 -2.54
N LEU A 121 6.82 -0.84 -2.92
CA LEU A 121 5.89 -1.47 -1.99
C LEU A 121 6.64 -2.29 -0.93
N LEU A 122 7.66 -3.04 -1.33
CA LEU A 122 8.51 -3.79 -0.41
C LEU A 122 9.20 -2.86 0.61
N LEU A 123 9.83 -1.78 0.12
CA LEU A 123 10.53 -0.82 0.97
C LEU A 123 9.58 -0.14 1.96
N VAL A 124 8.41 0.29 1.51
CA VAL A 124 7.42 0.92 2.36
C VAL A 124 6.85 -0.06 3.39
N SER A 125 6.62 -1.31 3.00
CA SER A 125 6.16 -2.37 3.91
C SER A 125 7.17 -2.63 5.04
N VAL A 126 8.46 -2.72 4.69
CA VAL A 126 9.55 -2.85 5.67
C VAL A 126 9.61 -1.61 6.57
N ALA A 127 9.50 -0.40 6.00
CA ALA A 127 9.52 0.84 6.76
C ALA A 127 8.36 0.93 7.76
N HIS A 128 7.15 0.50 7.39
CA HIS A 128 6.01 0.40 8.29
C HIS A 128 6.28 -0.52 9.48
N ILE A 129 6.83 -1.71 9.22
CA ILE A 129 7.15 -2.68 10.27
C ILE A 129 8.23 -2.11 11.20
N ILE A 130 9.33 -1.59 10.65
CA ILE A 130 10.44 -1.03 11.44
C ILE A 130 9.96 0.15 12.30
N ASN A 131 9.25 1.10 11.70
CA ASN A 131 8.72 2.26 12.41
C ASN A 131 7.77 1.85 13.55
N THR A 132 6.93 0.85 13.30
CA THR A 132 6.01 0.35 14.31
C THR A 132 6.71 -0.41 15.43
N LEU A 133 7.65 -1.30 15.10
CA LEU A 133 8.42 -2.03 16.10
C LEU A 133 9.27 -1.08 16.96
N TYR A 134 9.87 -0.07 16.34
CA TYR A 134 10.58 0.99 17.06
C TYR A 134 9.67 1.69 18.07
N PHE A 135 8.43 2.02 17.66
CA PHE A 135 7.45 2.66 18.54
C PHE A 135 6.97 1.73 19.67
N LEU A 136 6.74 0.44 19.42
CA LEU A 136 6.22 -0.49 20.43
C LEU A 136 7.26 -0.89 21.49
N ILE A 137 8.55 -0.78 21.17
CA ILE A 137 9.66 -1.12 22.09
C ILE A 137 10.02 0.07 23.00
N LYS A 138 9.73 1.29 22.57
CA LYS A 138 10.12 2.54 23.23
C LYS A 138 8.97 3.11 24.07
#